data_AF-A0A969QP19-F1
#
_entry.id   AF-A0A969QP19-F1
#
_cell.length_a   1.000
_cell.length_b   1.000
_cell.length_c   1.000
_cell.angle_alpha   90.00
_cell.angle_beta   90.00
_cell.angle_gamma   90.00
#
_symmetry.space_group_name_H-M   'P 1'
#
loop_
_entity.id
_entity.type
_entity.pdbx_description
1 polymer ?
#
loop_
_entity_poly.entity_id
_entity_poly.type
_entity_poly.pdbx_seq_one_letter_code
_entity_poly.pdbx_strand_id
1 'polypeptide(L)'
;MQILPDGAHAERQLQIIFSLTSYKYDKFGDYDRTFLDWYGHSFKEHMKENPTVVKGYDKLKAQLVKAEAEIIKRNQTRPNAYPYMQPTQMMNSVSI
;
A
#
# COMPACT_ATOMS: atom_id res chain seq x y z
N MET A 1 10.45 -2.75 -37.79
CA MET A 1 10.64 -2.94 -36.33
C MET A 1 11.59 -1.88 -35.72
N GLN A 2 11.50 -0.60 -36.11
CA GLN A 2 12.38 0.46 -35.57
C GLN A 2 11.74 1.30 -34.45
N ILE A 3 10.50 1.01 -34.08
CA ILE A 3 9.75 1.76 -33.06
C ILE A 3 9.86 1.08 -31.68
N LEU A 4 10.11 -0.23 -31.65
CA LEU A 4 10.22 -0.99 -30.40
C LEU A 4 11.67 -0.97 -29.89
N PRO A 5 11.87 -1.06 -28.57
CA PRO A 5 13.19 -1.25 -28.00
C PRO A 5 13.84 -2.51 -28.56
N ASP A 6 15.16 -2.52 -28.69
CA ASP A 6 15.88 -3.77 -28.94
C ASP A 6 15.76 -4.73 -27.76
N GLY A 7 16.22 -5.98 -27.95
CA GLY A 7 16.10 -7.02 -26.94
C GLY A 7 16.75 -6.65 -25.60
N ALA A 8 17.90 -5.96 -25.62
CA ALA A 8 18.62 -5.58 -24.41
C ALA A 8 17.87 -4.51 -23.60
N HIS A 9 17.29 -3.52 -24.28
CA HIS A 9 16.47 -2.49 -23.64
C HIS A 9 15.17 -3.07 -23.07
N ALA A 10 14.52 -3.96 -23.80
CA ALA A 10 13.30 -4.63 -23.34
C ALA A 10 13.57 -5.50 -22.10
N GLU A 11 14.67 -6.27 -22.10
CA GLU A 11 15.07 -7.07 -20.95
C GLU A 11 15.35 -6.19 -19.72
N ARG A 12 16.11 -5.11 -19.89
CA ARG A 12 16.44 -4.21 -18.79
C ARG A 12 15.20 -3.54 -18.20
N GLN A 13 14.26 -3.14 -19.05
CA GLN A 13 12.99 -2.55 -18.62
C GLN A 13 12.18 -3.55 -17.78
N LEU A 14 12.09 -4.82 -18.21
CA LEU A 14 11.37 -5.86 -17.47
C LEU A 14 11.99 -6.11 -16.09
N GLN A 15 13.32 -6.21 -16.03
CA GLN A 15 14.03 -6.39 -14.76
C GLN A 15 13.74 -5.26 -13.77
N ILE A 16 13.85 -3.99 -14.23
CA ILE A 16 13.61 -2.82 -13.38
C ILE A 16 12.16 -2.80 -12.89
N ILE A 17 11.19 -2.97 -13.79
CA ILE A 17 9.76 -2.96 -13.43
C ILE A 17 9.47 -4.06 -12.41
N PHE A 18 9.98 -5.27 -12.62
CA PHE A 18 9.78 -6.38 -11.71
C PHE A 18 10.37 -6.08 -10.32
N SER A 19 11.61 -5.60 -10.26
CA SER A 19 12.25 -5.23 -8.98
C SER A 19 11.44 -4.17 -8.22
N LEU A 20 10.99 -3.11 -8.90
CA LEU A 20 10.26 -2.01 -8.26
C LEU A 20 8.83 -2.35 -7.85
N THR A 21 8.20 -3.34 -8.49
CA THR A 21 6.79 -3.69 -8.24
C THR A 21 6.62 -4.89 -7.30
N SER A 22 7.67 -5.69 -7.10
CA SER A 22 7.62 -6.91 -6.28
C SER A 22 7.64 -6.64 -4.77
N TYR A 23 8.11 -5.48 -4.33
CA TYR A 23 8.32 -5.18 -2.91
C TYR A 23 7.19 -4.32 -2.34
N LYS A 24 6.56 -4.78 -1.25
CA LYS A 24 5.60 -4.02 -0.45
C LYS A 24 5.89 -4.25 1.04
N TYR A 25 6.69 -3.37 1.64
CA TYR A 25 7.11 -3.51 3.03
C TYR A 25 6.04 -3.06 4.03
N ASP A 26 5.41 -1.92 3.73
CA ASP A 26 4.37 -1.32 4.55
C ASP A 26 3.03 -1.24 3.80
N LYS A 27 1.94 -1.04 4.55
CA LYS A 27 0.60 -0.84 4.02
C LYS A 27 0.03 0.44 4.60
N PHE A 28 -0.63 1.23 3.76
CA PHE A 28 -1.24 2.49 4.19
C PHE A 28 -2.20 2.29 5.38
N GLY A 29 -1.97 3.06 6.44
CA GLY A 29 -2.72 2.96 7.68
C GLY A 29 -2.45 1.69 8.48
N ASP A 30 -1.39 0.94 8.21
CA ASP A 30 -0.91 -0.15 9.06
C ASP A 30 0.45 0.21 9.65
N TYR A 31 0.45 0.64 10.91
CA TYR A 31 1.65 1.09 11.61
C TYR A 31 2.22 0.03 12.54
N ASP A 32 1.50 -1.07 12.80
CA ASP A 32 1.87 -1.99 13.87
C ASP A 32 3.19 -2.69 13.57
N ARG A 33 3.45 -3.09 12.33
CA ARG A 33 4.75 -3.68 11.94
C ARG A 33 5.90 -2.70 12.16
N THR A 34 5.79 -1.48 11.65
CA THR A 34 6.83 -0.44 11.80
C THR A 34 7.08 -0.13 13.28
N PHE A 35 6.02 -0.05 14.08
CA PHE A 35 6.15 0.23 15.50
C PHE A 35 6.74 -0.95 16.29
N LEU A 36 6.41 -2.19 15.92
CA LEU A 36 7.04 -3.38 16.47
C LEU A 36 8.54 -3.41 16.15
N ASP A 37 8.91 -3.16 14.89
CA ASP A 37 10.30 -3.15 14.44
C ASP A 37 11.14 -2.08 15.18
N TRP A 38 10.56 -0.90 15.45
CA TRP A 38 11.30 0.26 15.97
C TRP A 38 11.22 0.42 17.49
N TYR A 39 10.08 0.05 18.09
CA TYR A 39 9.77 0.31 19.50
C TYR A 39 9.47 -0.97 20.29
N GLY A 40 9.43 -2.15 19.65
CA GLY A 40 9.14 -3.43 20.31
C GLY A 40 7.68 -3.61 20.75
N HIS A 41 6.80 -2.68 20.40
CA HIS A 41 5.40 -2.65 20.79
C HIS A 41 4.52 -2.20 19.62
N SER A 42 3.24 -2.57 19.63
CA SER A 42 2.28 -2.10 18.62
C SER A 42 2.06 -0.58 18.70
N PHE A 43 1.48 0.00 17.65
CA PHE A 43 1.16 1.43 17.61
C PHE A 43 0.26 1.83 18.79
N LYS A 44 -0.75 1.02 19.07
CA LYS A 44 -1.71 1.30 20.15
C LYS A 44 -1.08 1.23 21.53
N GLU A 45 -0.18 0.28 21.76
CA GLU A 45 0.55 0.18 23.02
C GLU A 45 1.50 1.36 23.23
N HIS A 46 2.21 1.77 22.18
CA HIS A 46 3.06 2.95 22.21
C HIS A 46 2.27 4.24 22.46
N MET A 47 1.05 4.34 21.90
CA MET A 47 0.18 5.51 22.03
C MET A 47 -0.85 5.40 23.16
N LYS A 48 -0.70 4.46 24.09
CA LYS A 48 -1.71 4.18 25.14
C LYS A 48 -2.08 5.40 26.00
N GLU A 49 -1.14 6.32 26.21
CA GLU A 49 -1.34 7.55 26.99
C GLU A 49 -1.97 8.69 26.17
N ASN A 50 -2.16 8.48 24.86
CA ASN A 50 -2.71 9.44 23.91
C ASN A 50 -4.02 8.91 23.30
N PRO A 51 -5.12 8.83 24.06
CA PRO A 51 -6.38 8.21 23.63
C PRO A 51 -6.98 8.86 22.38
N THR A 52 -6.78 10.17 22.18
CA THR A 52 -7.22 10.89 20.97
C THR A 52 -6.54 10.36 19.72
N VAL A 53 -5.24 10.05 19.79
CA VAL A 53 -4.46 9.50 18.67
C VAL A 53 -4.91 8.09 18.36
N VAL A 54 -5.09 7.24 19.38
CA VAL A 54 -5.60 5.87 19.21
C VAL A 54 -6.99 5.86 18.56
N LYS A 55 -7.90 6.73 19.01
CA LYS A 55 -9.24 6.88 18.41
C LYS A 55 -9.17 7.38 16.97
N GLY A 56 -8.26 8.31 16.67
CA GLY A 56 -8.00 8.78 15.31
C GLY A 56 -7.52 7.66 14.39
N TYR A 57 -6.57 6.84 14.87
CA TYR A 57 -6.08 5.66 14.17
C TYR A 57 -7.19 4.66 13.87
N ASP A 58 -8.01 4.31 14.87
CA ASP A 58 -9.15 3.39 14.67
C ASP A 58 -10.17 3.93 13.67
N LYS A 59 -10.46 5.23 13.71
CA LYS A 59 -11.34 5.88 12.74
C LYS A 59 -10.76 5.80 11.33
N LEU A 60 -9.45 6.05 11.17
CA LEU A 60 -8.75 5.92 9.90
C LEU A 60 -8.85 4.49 9.37
N LYS A 61 -8.52 3.47 10.16
CA LYS A 61 -8.64 2.05 9.77
C LYS A 61 -10.04 1.72 9.27
N ALA A 62 -11.07 2.15 10.01
CA ALA A 62 -12.46 1.91 9.63
C ALA A 62 -12.84 2.60 8.31
N GLN A 63 -12.33 3.81 8.05
CA GLN A 63 -12.55 4.50 6.78
C GLN A 63 -11.84 3.81 5.61
N LEU A 64 -10.62 3.33 5.81
CA LEU A 64 -9.87 2.60 4.79
C LEU A 64 -10.58 1.30 4.39
N VAL A 65 -11.09 0.53 5.35
CA VAL A 65 -11.88 -0.68 5.07
C VAL A 65 -13.12 -0.36 4.22
N LYS A 66 -13.82 0.74 4.53
CA LYS A 66 -14.99 1.17 3.74
C LYS A 66 -14.60 1.60 2.33
N ALA A 67 -13.55 2.40 2.19
CA ALA A 67 -13.05 2.85 0.89
C ALA A 67 -12.61 1.67 0.01
N GLU A 68 -11.95 0.68 0.60
CA GLU A 68 -11.55 -0.55 -0.07
C GLU A 68 -12.74 -1.33 -0.64
N ALA A 69 -13.76 -1.57 0.20
CA ALA A 69 -14.97 -2.26 -0.22
C ALA A 69 -15.69 -1.51 -1.37
N GLU A 70 -15.72 -0.18 -1.31
CA GLU A 70 -16.30 0.64 -2.36
C GLU A 70 -15.51 0.55 -3.67
N ILE A 71 -14.17 0.57 -3.61
CA ILE A 71 -13.32 0.42 -4.79
C ILE A 71 -13.50 -0.97 -5.41
N ILE A 72 -13.54 -2.02 -4.60
CA ILE A 72 -13.80 -3.40 -5.07
C ILE A 72 -15.15 -3.45 -5.79
N LYS A 73 -16.21 -2.92 -5.18
CA LYS A 73 -17.54 -2.86 -5.80
C LYS A 73 -17.54 -2.10 -7.12
N ARG A 74 -16.88 -0.94 -7.18
CA ARG A 74 -16.76 -0.14 -8.41
C ARG A 74 -15.95 -0.87 -9.49
N ASN A 75 -14.95 -1.66 -9.11
CA ASN A 75 -14.13 -2.42 -10.06
C ASN A 75 -14.88 -3.59 -10.70
N GLN A 76 -15.94 -4.10 -10.09
CA GLN A 76 -16.77 -5.19 -10.67
C GLN A 76 -17.54 -4.74 -11.92
N THR A 77 -17.83 -3.44 -12.06
CA THR A 77 -18.61 -2.90 -13.18
C THR A 77 -17.77 -2.13 -14.18
N ARG A 78 -16.47 -1.92 -13.91
CA ARG A 78 -15.57 -1.23 -14.83
C ARG A 78 -15.14 -2.17 -15.95
N PRO A 79 -15.04 -1.69 -17.20
CA PRO A 79 -14.44 -2.45 -18.29
C PRO A 79 -13.01 -2.89 -17.97
N ASN A 80 -12.27 -2.05 -17.24
CA ASN A 80 -10.94 -2.35 -16.71
C ASN A 80 -10.93 -2.04 -15.20
N ALA A 81 -10.69 -3.06 -14.38
CA ALA A 81 -10.53 -2.87 -12.94
C ALA A 81 -9.30 -1.99 -12.66
N TYR A 82 -9.41 -1.10 -11.68
CA TYR A 82 -8.33 -0.22 -11.24
C TYR A 82 -8.05 -0.48 -9.74
N PRO A 83 -7.18 -1.45 -9.41
CA PRO A 83 -6.93 -1.88 -8.03
C PRO A 83 -5.88 -1.03 -7.31
N TYR A 84 -5.12 -0.20 -8.02
CA TYR A 84 -3.93 0.48 -7.49
C TYR A 84 -4.20 1.48 -6.37
N MET A 85 -5.46 1.92 -6.20
CA MET A 85 -5.89 2.80 -5.11
C MET A 85 -6.61 2.06 -3.98
N GLN A 86 -6.64 0.72 -4.01
CA GLN A 86 -7.11 -0.05 -2.87
C GLN A 86 -6.14 0.15 -1.69
N PRO A 87 -6.62 0.49 -0.49
CA PRO A 87 -5.76 0.65 0.68
C PRO A 87 -4.83 -0.55 0.97
N THR A 88 -5.23 -1.80 0.66
CA THR A 88 -4.31 -2.96 0.74
C THR A 88 -3.15 -2.94 -0.23
N GLN A 89 -3.28 -2.23 -1.35
CA GLN A 89 -2.28 -2.18 -2.41
C GLN A 89 -1.35 -0.98 -2.29
N MET A 90 -1.70 -0.01 -1.45
CA MET A 90 -0.96 1.23 -1.22
C MET A 90 0.06 1.07 -0.11
N MET A 91 1.28 1.52 -0.39
CA MET A 91 2.31 1.71 0.63
C MET A 91 2.00 2.97 1.44
N ASN A 92 2.34 2.94 2.72
CA ASN A 92 2.24 4.06 3.64
C ASN A 92 3.33 5.12 3.38
N SER A 93 4.44 4.73 2.75
CA SER A 93 5.56 5.61 2.41
C SER A 93 6.12 5.33 1.00
N VAL A 94 6.82 6.31 0.42
CA VAL A 94 7.64 6.08 -0.78
C VAL A 94 8.94 5.43 -0.33
N SER A 95 8.99 4.10 -0.45
CA SER A 95 10.10 3.26 0.04
C SER A 95 10.77 2.45 -1.07
N ILE A 96 10.39 2.70 -2.32
CA ILE A 96 10.91 2.10 -3.55
C ILE A 96 10.86 3.10 -4.71
#